data_AF-A0A7C5BT83-F1
#
_entry.id   AF-A0A7C5BT83-F1
#
_cell.length_a   1.000
_cell.length_b   1.000
_cell.length_c   1.000
_cell.angle_alpha   90.00
_cell.angle_beta   90.00
_cell.angle_gamma   90.00
#
_symmetry.space_group_name_H-M   'P 1'
#
loop_
_entity.id
_entity.type
_entity.pdbx_description
1 polymer ?
#
loop_
_entity_poly.entity_id
_entity_poly.type
_entity_poly.pdbx_seq_one_letter_code
_entity_poly.pdbx_strand_id
1 'polypeptide(L)'
;MKGNKPGIAVPGNPKVRHKYYQEVAPRVAMDRAEIVSVTEKLKVPAGTFSNVLKTVETSAVDPDAKEYKYYAKGIGLIKDEEMVPVDHGYVK
;
A
#
# COMPACT_ATOMS: atom_id res chain seq x y z
N MET A 1 12.95 12.45 20.54
CA MET A 1 12.70 11.56 19.38
C MET A 1 13.85 11.62 18.39
N LYS A 2 15.05 11.14 18.75
CA LYS A 2 16.18 11.01 17.80
C LYS A 2 16.16 9.58 17.27
N GLY A 3 15.85 9.38 15.99
CA GLY A 3 15.91 8.04 15.36
C GLY A 3 14.75 7.68 14.43
N ASN A 4 13.61 8.39 14.49
CA ASN A 4 12.50 8.14 13.59
C ASN A 4 12.86 8.60 12.17
N LYS A 5 12.54 7.79 11.17
CA LYS A 5 12.80 8.10 9.76
C LYS A 5 11.54 7.82 8.92
N PRO A 6 11.24 8.69 7.94
CA PRO A 6 10.18 8.40 6.99
C PRO A 6 10.56 7.19 6.13
N GLY A 7 9.55 6.41 5.76
CA GLY A 7 9.68 5.35 4.77
C GLY A 7 9.21 5.79 3.38
N ILE A 8 8.83 4.79 2.57
CA ILE A 8 8.30 4.93 1.22
C ILE A 8 6.81 4.55 1.28
N ALA A 9 5.93 5.39 0.73
CA ALA A 9 4.52 5.04 0.59
C ALA A 9 4.32 3.95 -0.49
N VAL A 10 4.78 4.20 -1.71
CA VAL A 10 4.82 3.23 -2.83
C VAL A 10 6.06 3.50 -3.71
N PRO A 11 6.85 2.48 -4.10
CA PRO A 11 7.99 2.65 -5.00
C PRO A 11 7.56 3.11 -6.41
N GLY A 12 8.35 3.99 -7.05
CA GLY A 12 8.05 4.49 -8.40
C GLY A 12 8.11 3.44 -9.52
N ASN A 13 8.80 2.32 -9.28
CA ASN A 13 8.83 1.16 -10.20
C ASN A 13 8.59 -0.13 -9.39
N PRO A 14 7.33 -0.42 -9.03
CA PRO A 14 7.00 -1.56 -8.18
C PRO A 14 7.21 -2.88 -8.94
N LYS A 15 7.87 -3.84 -8.29
CA LYS A 15 8.05 -5.20 -8.80
C LYS A 15 7.70 -6.20 -7.70
N VAL A 16 7.17 -7.35 -8.11
CA VAL A 16 6.83 -8.45 -7.18
C VAL A 16 8.07 -8.82 -6.35
N ARG A 17 7.87 -9.08 -5.05
CA ARG A 17 8.89 -9.34 -4.02
C ARG A 17 9.74 -8.15 -3.57
N HIS A 18 9.56 -6.95 -4.14
CA HIS A 18 10.16 -5.76 -3.53
C HIS A 18 9.60 -5.56 -2.12
N LYS A 19 10.50 -5.19 -1.18
CA LYS A 19 10.17 -4.91 0.22
C LYS A 19 10.70 -3.53 0.60
N TYR A 20 9.93 -2.78 1.36
CA TYR A 20 10.30 -1.44 1.80
C TYR A 20 9.64 -1.11 3.14
N TYR A 21 10.24 -0.21 3.90
CA TYR A 21 9.64 0.34 5.11
C TYR A 21 8.71 1.49 4.74
N GLN A 22 7.54 1.53 5.35
CA GLN A 22 6.62 2.67 5.34
C GLN A 22 6.91 3.58 6.53
N GLU A 23 7.25 2.99 7.67
CA GLU A 23 7.63 3.71 8.89
C GLU A 23 8.83 3.06 9.58
N VAL A 24 9.74 3.89 10.10
CA VAL A 24 10.88 3.44 10.91
C VAL A 24 10.95 4.26 12.19
N ALA A 25 10.21 3.84 13.20
CA ALA A 25 10.17 4.40 14.55
C ALA A 25 10.33 3.26 15.57
N PRO A 26 11.57 2.93 16.00
CA PRO A 26 11.84 1.77 16.84
C PRO A 26 10.96 1.70 18.10
N ARG A 27 10.33 0.54 18.33
CA ARG A 27 9.39 0.25 19.43
C ARG A 27 8.05 1.02 19.39
N VAL A 28 7.83 1.85 18.37
CA VAL A 28 6.62 2.66 18.21
C VAL A 28 5.85 2.22 16.96
N ALA A 29 6.51 2.26 15.80
CA ALA A 29 5.95 1.83 14.52
C ALA A 29 7.09 1.38 13.61
N MET A 30 7.01 0.18 13.06
CA MET A 30 8.04 -0.39 12.20
C MET A 30 7.38 -1.14 11.04
N ASP A 31 6.62 -0.38 10.27
CA ASP A 31 5.73 -0.92 9.26
C ASP A 31 6.48 -1.11 7.95
N ARG A 32 6.22 -2.25 7.32
CA ARG A 32 6.82 -2.66 6.06
C ARG A 32 5.75 -3.17 5.11
N ALA A 33 5.98 -2.92 3.83
CA ALA A 33 5.19 -3.47 2.75
C ALA A 33 6.04 -4.42 1.90
N GLU A 34 5.40 -5.46 1.41
CA GLU A 34 5.92 -6.34 0.36
C GLU A 34 4.96 -6.35 -0.83
N ILE A 35 5.51 -6.17 -2.03
CA ILE A 35 4.71 -6.20 -3.26
C ILE A 35 4.43 -7.65 -3.62
N VAL A 36 3.15 -8.04 -3.61
CA VAL A 36 2.73 -9.42 -3.90
C VAL A 36 2.16 -9.59 -5.31
N SER A 37 1.66 -8.52 -5.93
CA SER A 37 1.18 -8.54 -7.31
C SER A 37 1.22 -7.14 -7.94
N VAL A 38 1.39 -7.08 -9.25
CA VAL A 38 1.34 -5.83 -10.05
C VAL A 38 0.33 -5.92 -11.21
N THR A 39 -0.45 -7.00 -11.24
CA THR A 39 -1.35 -7.36 -12.35
C THR A 39 -2.77 -7.64 -11.88
N GLU A 40 -3.13 -7.26 -10.65
CA GLU A 40 -4.47 -7.49 -10.15
C GLU A 40 -5.53 -6.76 -10.99
N LYS A 41 -6.74 -7.32 -11.02
CA LYS A 41 -7.94 -6.66 -11.53
C LYS A 41 -8.94 -6.56 -10.39
N LEU A 42 -9.35 -5.33 -10.05
CA LEU A 42 -10.22 -5.07 -8.91
C LEU A 42 -11.44 -4.25 -9.33
N LYS A 43 -12.63 -4.71 -8.97
CA LYS A 43 -13.88 -3.98 -9.12
C LYS A 43 -14.27 -3.38 -7.77
N VAL A 44 -14.50 -2.08 -7.76
CA VAL A 44 -14.97 -1.28 -6.61
C VAL A 44 -16.12 -0.38 -7.08
N PRO A 45 -16.83 0.34 -6.19
CA PRO A 45 -17.93 1.20 -6.61
C PRO A 45 -17.48 2.32 -7.57
N ALA A 46 -16.27 2.87 -7.43
CA ALA A 46 -15.69 3.84 -8.37
C ALA A 46 -15.34 3.27 -9.76
N GLY A 47 -15.45 1.95 -9.99
CA GLY A 47 -15.20 1.34 -11.30
C GLY A 47 -14.36 0.05 -11.26
N THR A 48 -13.83 -0.35 -12.41
CA THR A 48 -12.94 -1.51 -12.53
C THR A 48 -11.54 -1.08 -12.93
N PHE A 49 -10.56 -1.44 -12.12
CA PHE A 49 -9.14 -1.15 -12.34
C PHE A 49 -8.39 -2.40 -12.79
N SER A 50 -7.39 -2.21 -13.65
CA SER A 50 -6.48 -3.26 -14.13
C SER A 50 -5.03 -2.85 -13.84
N ASN A 51 -4.12 -3.82 -13.84
CA ASN A 51 -2.72 -3.61 -13.44
C ASN A 51 -2.61 -2.99 -12.04
N VAL A 52 -3.46 -3.48 -11.14
CA VAL A 52 -3.50 -3.01 -9.76
C VAL A 52 -2.33 -3.60 -9.00
N LEU A 53 -1.60 -2.72 -8.32
CA LEU A 53 -0.57 -3.09 -7.36
C LEU A 53 -1.24 -3.62 -6.11
N LYS A 54 -0.80 -4.78 -5.62
CA LYS A 54 -1.19 -5.33 -4.32
C LYS A 54 0.03 -5.44 -3.42
N THR A 55 -0.08 -4.89 -2.21
CA THR A 55 0.91 -5.03 -1.15
C THR A 55 0.34 -5.87 0.00
N VAL A 56 1.22 -6.56 0.70
CA VAL A 56 0.95 -7.04 2.06
C VAL A 56 1.77 -6.21 3.03
N GLU A 57 1.12 -5.66 4.04
CA GLU A 57 1.72 -4.80 5.05
C GLU A 57 1.79 -5.55 6.38
N THR A 58 2.90 -5.39 7.08
CA THR A 58 3.18 -6.06 8.36
C THR A 58 3.97 -5.12 9.26
N SER A 59 3.92 -5.33 10.57
CA SER A 59 4.69 -4.56 11.53
C SER A 59 5.66 -5.44 12.30
N ALA A 60 6.85 -4.92 12.61
CA ALA A 60 7.76 -5.60 13.54
C ALA A 60 7.37 -5.38 15.01
N VAL A 61 6.51 -4.38 15.29
CA VAL A 61 6.04 -4.05 16.64
C VAL A 61 4.75 -4.81 16.98
N ASP A 62 3.91 -5.07 15.97
CA ASP A 62 2.69 -5.88 16.08
C ASP A 62 2.79 -7.12 15.15
N PRO A 63 3.06 -8.31 15.70
CA PRO A 63 3.18 -9.55 14.91
C PRO A 63 1.90 -10.02 14.23
N ASP A 64 0.73 -9.60 14.73
CA ASP A 64 -0.57 -9.98 14.20
C ASP A 64 -1.03 -9.02 13.09
N ALA A 65 -0.41 -7.84 12.98
CA ALA A 65 -0.67 -6.88 11.92
C ALA A 65 -0.33 -7.48 10.55
N LYS A 66 -1.38 -7.70 9.75
CA LYS A 66 -1.28 -8.12 8.36
C LYS A 66 -2.45 -7.60 7.55
N GLU A 67 -2.16 -6.66 6.66
CA GLU A 67 -3.18 -5.99 5.85
C GLU A 67 -2.83 -6.08 4.36
N TYR A 68 -3.85 -6.02 3.50
CA TYR A 68 -3.63 -5.93 2.05
C TYR A 68 -4.12 -4.59 1.51
N LYS A 69 -3.21 -3.85 0.88
CA LYS A 69 -3.54 -2.60 0.19
C LYS A 69 -3.42 -2.74 -1.30
N TYR A 70 -4.27 -2.01 -2.01
CA TYR A 70 -4.38 -2.05 -3.47
C TYR A 70 -4.26 -0.66 -4.05
N TYR A 71 -3.41 -0.50 -5.06
CA TYR A 71 -3.16 0.80 -5.69
C TYR A 71 -3.37 0.73 -7.21
N ALA A 72 -4.13 1.69 -7.74
CA ALA A 72 -4.26 1.91 -9.17
C ALA A 72 -3.33 3.01 -9.65
N LYS A 73 -2.70 2.79 -10.81
CA LYS A 73 -1.85 3.79 -11.45
C LYS A 73 -2.66 5.05 -11.77
N GLY A 74 -2.14 6.22 -11.38
CA GLY A 74 -2.77 7.52 -11.59
C GLY A 74 -3.85 7.89 -10.57
N ILE A 75 -4.27 6.96 -9.70
CA ILE A 75 -5.28 7.19 -8.66
C ILE A 75 -4.69 7.08 -7.25
N GLY A 76 -3.82 6.10 -7.02
CA GLY A 76 -3.30 5.80 -5.69
C GLY A 76 -4.07 4.65 -5.03
N LEU A 77 -4.30 4.74 -3.73
CA LEU A 77 -4.95 3.70 -2.92
C LEU A 77 -6.42 3.53 -3.34
N ILE A 78 -6.81 2.32 -3.71
CA ILE A 78 -8.17 1.97 -4.15
C ILE A 78 -8.82 0.85 -3.32
N LYS A 79 -8.06 0.21 -2.42
CA LYS A 79 -8.61 -0.65 -1.38
C LYS A 79 -7.66 -0.72 -0.21
N ASP A 80 -8.21 -0.51 0.99
CA ASP A 80 -7.56 -0.69 2.28
C ASP A 80 -8.54 -1.43 3.20
N GLU A 81 -8.30 -2.72 3.42
CA GLU A 81 -9.27 -3.62 4.03
C GLU A 81 -10.66 -3.52 3.38
N GLU A 82 -11.69 -3.08 4.10
CA GLU A 82 -13.06 -2.90 3.57
C GLU A 82 -13.28 -1.52 2.93
N MET A 83 -12.34 -0.59 3.06
CA MET A 83 -12.44 0.76 2.51
C MET A 83 -12.14 0.77 1.01
N VAL A 84 -13.09 1.28 0.23
CA VAL A 84 -12.98 1.41 -1.24
C VAL A 84 -13.52 2.76 -1.71
N PRO A 85 -13.00 3.33 -2.81
CA PRO A 85 -13.51 4.57 -3.35
C PRO A 85 -14.88 4.35 -4.01
N VAL A 86 -15.75 5.35 -3.85
CA VAL A 86 -17.05 5.43 -4.56
C VAL A 86 -17.00 6.25 -5.82
N ASP A 87 -16.00 7.14 -5.93
CA ASP A 87 -15.72 7.95 -7.11
C ASP A 87 -14.21 8.25 -7.19
N HIS A 88 -13.72 8.65 -8.35
CA HIS A 88 -12.34 9.11 -8.54
C HIS A 88 -12.25 10.17 -9.65
N GLY A 89 -11.28 11.08 -9.56
CA GLY A 89 -11.13 12.15 -10.54
C GLY A 89 -9.70 12.67 -10.63
N TYR A 90 -9.44 13.42 -11.70
CA TYR A 90 -8.18 14.12 -11.91
C TYR A 90 -8.41 15.62 -11.74
N VAL A 91 -7.58 16.26 -10.93
CA VAL A 91 -7.53 17.73 -10.90
C VAL A 91 -6.79 18.19 -12.15
N LYS A 92 -7.42 19.07 -12.92
CA LYS A 92 -6.80 19.74 -14.08
C LYS A 92 -6.00 20.95 -13.64
#